data_AF-A0A0D2NE03-F1
#
_entry.id   AF-A0A0D2NE03-F1
#
_cell.length_a   1.000
_cell.length_b   1.000
_cell.length_c   1.000
_cell.angle_alpha   90.00
_cell.angle_beta   90.00
_cell.angle_gamma   90.00
#
_symmetry.space_group_name_H-M   'P 1'
#
loop_
_entity.id
_entity.type
_entity.pdbx_description
1 polymer ?
#
loop_
_entity_poly.entity_id
_entity_poly.type
_entity_poly.pdbx_seq_one_letter_code
_entity_poly.pdbx_strand_id
1 'polypeptide(L)'
;MFKASASYETFLNGVANQLPCAVDEIVQEKVTWKPQNPARSTYLSLGGEVGFCSMVGQIKEGKPGMRIIMLAMPPPRKPLVEKPFWNDDDTKSFDYADLEVISTHNHVVEQRVAFDKATKPHREALLEKYPIDNNPMFPGQRIWTNSKMRTYFELTELKLNVWASHLARGTATLESPPIGPHFNHKARITVFPKVEMTSEPPRGTAPTVDPAPLTTAPAASAVSSASPMTMMMDLLLFNMIQQQQQQLRAVPAIAVTAPVTAMSAIPTHVPTTALHAPTSAPQSPAKYQLPDVSLVAFCERYSINAMDQERLEKLEFQPGDKIDNLSDDDWKTFAGFTSLSWRCIIEKNQTFIRDVRSSVWAVALAV
;
A
#
# COMPACT_ATOMS: atom_id res chain seq x y z
N MET A 1 -0.47 34.67 -25.06
CA MET A 1 -0.29 36.04 -25.60
C MET A 1 -0.11 35.91 -27.11
N PHE A 2 -0.85 36.65 -27.94
CA PHE A 2 -0.76 36.54 -29.40
C PHE A 2 -0.38 37.88 -30.04
N LYS A 3 0.24 37.84 -31.21
CA LYS A 3 0.64 39.04 -31.96
C LYS A 3 -0.53 39.54 -32.81
N ALA A 4 -0.66 40.85 -32.95
CA ALA A 4 -1.70 41.45 -33.80
C ALA A 4 -1.47 41.24 -35.32
N SER A 5 -0.36 40.59 -35.70
CA SER A 5 -0.04 40.11 -37.04
C SER A 5 -0.19 38.59 -37.18
N ALA A 6 -0.64 37.89 -36.13
CA ALA A 6 -0.83 36.44 -36.17
C ALA A 6 -2.05 36.09 -37.04
N SER A 7 -1.99 34.94 -37.71
CA SER A 7 -3.15 34.37 -38.40
C SER A 7 -4.18 33.85 -37.39
N TYR A 8 -5.41 33.67 -37.84
CA TYR A 8 -6.47 33.06 -37.02
C TYR A 8 -6.09 31.65 -36.55
N GLU A 9 -5.45 30.86 -37.41
CA GLU A 9 -4.93 29.54 -37.08
C GLU A 9 -3.86 29.58 -35.98
N THR A 10 -2.92 30.53 -36.06
CA THR A 10 -1.90 30.72 -35.01
C THR A 10 -2.56 31.10 -33.68
N PHE A 11 -3.60 31.92 -33.73
CA PHE A 11 -4.39 32.28 -32.55
C PHE A 11 -5.10 31.06 -31.95
N LEU A 12 -5.77 30.24 -32.77
CA LEU A 12 -6.44 29.01 -32.31
C LEU A 12 -5.48 27.99 -31.72
N ASN A 13 -4.31 27.79 -32.33
CA ASN A 13 -3.24 26.95 -31.76
C ASN A 13 -2.81 27.48 -30.39
N GLY A 14 -2.71 28.80 -30.23
CA GLY A 14 -2.43 29.42 -28.94
C GLY A 14 -3.51 29.17 -27.89
N VAL A 15 -4.79 29.15 -28.29
CA VAL A 15 -5.92 28.82 -27.40
C VAL A 15 -5.92 27.34 -27.04
N ALA A 16 -5.74 26.45 -28.02
CA ALA A 16 -5.68 25.01 -27.87
C ALA A 16 -4.59 24.57 -26.87
N ASN A 17 -3.39 25.17 -26.99
CA ASN A 17 -2.28 24.94 -26.07
C ASN A 17 -2.56 25.40 -24.62
N GLN A 18 -3.44 26.39 -24.43
CA GLN A 18 -3.82 26.86 -23.09
C GLN A 18 -4.96 26.04 -22.48
N LEU A 19 -5.76 25.35 -23.31
CA LEU A 19 -6.87 24.49 -22.90
C LEU A 19 -6.53 22.99 -22.89
N PRO A 20 -5.23 22.66 -22.88
CA PRO A 20 -4.66 21.38 -23.35
C PRO A 20 -5.58 20.51 -24.22
N CYS A 21 -6.08 21.04 -25.34
CA CYS A 21 -7.00 20.34 -26.24
C CYS A 21 -6.58 20.51 -27.71
N ALA A 22 -7.14 19.70 -28.62
CA ALA A 22 -6.90 19.87 -30.05
C ALA A 22 -7.68 21.07 -30.61
N VAL A 23 -7.21 21.67 -31.71
CA VAL A 23 -7.90 22.81 -32.36
C VAL A 23 -9.31 22.40 -32.84
N ASP A 24 -9.47 21.17 -33.33
CA ASP A 24 -10.74 20.63 -33.82
C ASP A 24 -11.78 20.39 -32.71
N GLU A 25 -11.32 20.31 -31.46
CA GLU A 25 -12.18 20.13 -30.28
C GLU A 25 -12.76 21.48 -29.79
N ILE A 26 -12.19 22.59 -30.24
CA ILE A 26 -12.68 23.93 -29.90
C ILE A 26 -13.94 24.21 -30.71
N VAL A 27 -15.05 24.54 -30.03
CA VAL A 27 -16.31 24.93 -30.68
C VAL A 27 -16.23 26.37 -31.17
N GLN A 28 -15.51 26.59 -32.27
CA GLN A 28 -15.15 27.91 -32.80
C GLN A 28 -16.36 28.85 -32.98
N GLU A 29 -17.49 28.33 -33.44
CA GLU A 29 -18.75 29.08 -33.66
C GLU A 29 -19.31 29.71 -32.38
N LYS A 30 -18.98 29.14 -31.22
CA LYS A 30 -19.45 29.60 -29.91
C LYS A 30 -18.36 30.36 -29.13
N VAL A 31 -17.24 30.65 -29.76
CA VAL A 31 -16.20 31.50 -29.17
C VAL A 31 -16.67 32.95 -29.21
N THR A 32 -16.71 33.57 -28.05
CA THR A 32 -17.03 34.98 -27.87
C THR A 32 -15.88 35.68 -27.17
N TRP A 33 -15.76 36.98 -27.39
CA TRP A 33 -14.70 37.79 -26.82
C TRP A 33 -15.24 39.14 -26.36
N LYS A 34 -14.54 39.75 -25.40
CA LYS A 34 -14.77 41.15 -25.03
C LYS A 34 -13.47 41.79 -24.56
N PRO A 35 -13.28 43.11 -24.67
CA PRO A 35 -12.18 43.79 -24.01
C PRO A 35 -12.33 43.64 -22.48
N GLN A 36 -11.22 43.50 -21.77
CA GLN A 36 -11.25 43.41 -20.30
C GLN A 36 -11.75 44.71 -19.67
N ASN A 37 -11.45 45.84 -20.30
CA ASN A 37 -11.85 47.17 -19.88
C ASN A 37 -12.58 47.93 -21.01
N PRO A 38 -13.73 48.56 -20.75
CA PRO A 38 -14.44 48.64 -19.48
C PRO A 38 -15.17 47.33 -19.12
N ALA A 39 -15.27 47.01 -17.82
CA ALA A 39 -15.78 45.72 -17.34
C ALA A 39 -17.19 45.32 -17.84
N ARG A 40 -18.02 46.31 -18.19
CA ARG A 40 -19.41 46.14 -18.68
C ARG A 40 -19.54 46.00 -20.20
N SER A 41 -18.45 45.76 -20.93
CA SER A 41 -18.55 45.52 -22.37
C SER A 41 -19.32 44.23 -22.68
N THR A 42 -20.09 44.25 -23.76
CA THR A 42 -20.81 43.08 -24.28
C THR A 42 -19.84 42.08 -24.91
N TYR A 43 -20.20 40.80 -24.85
CA TYR A 43 -19.48 39.77 -25.58
C TYR A 43 -19.86 39.83 -27.05
N LEU A 44 -18.83 39.85 -27.90
CA LEU A 44 -18.95 39.80 -29.35
C LEU A 44 -18.60 38.40 -29.82
N SER A 45 -19.31 37.90 -30.84
CA SER A 45 -18.96 36.63 -31.45
C SER A 45 -17.63 36.76 -32.19
N LEU A 46 -16.75 35.78 -32.02
CA LEU A 46 -15.51 35.70 -32.81
C LEU A 46 -15.81 35.18 -34.22
N GLY A 47 -16.79 34.28 -34.38
CA GLY A 47 -17.35 33.90 -35.69
C GLY A 47 -16.34 33.46 -36.75
N GLY A 48 -15.20 32.88 -36.36
CA GLY A 48 -14.14 32.45 -37.28
C GLY A 48 -13.13 33.56 -37.63
N GLU A 49 -12.48 33.41 -38.79
CA GLU A 49 -11.39 34.28 -39.22
C GLU A 49 -11.83 35.74 -39.42
N VAL A 50 -13.05 35.96 -39.94
CA VAL A 50 -13.56 37.32 -40.20
C VAL A 50 -13.73 38.10 -38.90
N GLY A 51 -14.32 37.49 -37.87
CA GLY A 51 -14.48 38.17 -36.58
C GLY A 51 -13.17 38.25 -35.80
N PHE A 52 -12.20 37.34 -36.01
CA PHE A 52 -10.83 37.52 -35.52
C PHE A 52 -10.16 38.75 -36.13
N CYS A 53 -10.24 38.95 -37.45
CA CYS A 53 -9.71 40.15 -38.10
C CYS A 53 -10.37 41.43 -37.57
N SER A 54 -11.69 41.42 -37.40
CA SER A 54 -12.44 42.53 -36.78
C SER A 54 -11.98 42.81 -35.34
N MET A 55 -11.82 41.77 -34.53
CA MET A 55 -11.31 41.86 -33.16
C MET A 55 -9.91 42.48 -33.13
N VAL A 56 -9.00 42.00 -33.98
CA VAL A 56 -7.63 42.52 -34.08
C VAL A 56 -7.62 43.99 -34.51
N GLY A 57 -8.51 44.39 -35.43
CA GLY A 57 -8.70 45.79 -35.81
C GLY A 57 -9.07 46.67 -34.62
N GLN A 58 -10.11 46.27 -33.87
CA GLN A 58 -10.57 47.00 -32.68
C GLN A 58 -9.50 47.09 -31.59
N ILE A 59 -8.70 46.03 -31.41
CA ILE A 59 -7.59 46.02 -30.44
C ILE A 59 -6.46 46.95 -30.87
N LYS A 60 -6.15 47.03 -32.17
CA LYS A 60 -5.11 47.92 -32.72
C LYS A 60 -5.46 49.39 -32.56
N GLU A 61 -6.72 49.73 -32.79
CA GLU A 61 -7.24 51.10 -32.67
C GLU A 61 -7.48 51.51 -31.20
N GLY A 62 -7.62 50.53 -30.31
CA GLY A 62 -7.89 50.73 -28.89
C GLY A 62 -6.71 51.25 -28.05
N LYS A 63 -7.04 51.84 -26.90
CA LYS A 63 -6.06 52.25 -25.88
C LYS A 63 -5.30 51.04 -25.33
N PRO A 64 -4.08 51.21 -24.76
CA PRO A 64 -3.29 50.08 -24.24
C PRO A 64 -4.04 49.15 -23.27
N GLY A 65 -4.92 49.70 -22.43
CA GLY A 65 -5.76 48.92 -21.50
C GLY A 65 -6.89 48.10 -22.15
N MET A 66 -7.18 48.31 -23.43
CA MET A 66 -8.15 47.53 -24.23
C MET A 66 -7.47 46.39 -25.00
N ARG A 67 -6.13 46.28 -24.94
CA ARG A 67 -5.37 45.22 -25.62
C ARG A 67 -5.43 43.87 -24.91
N ILE A 68 -6.03 43.84 -23.72
CA ILE A 68 -6.35 42.60 -23.02
C ILE A 68 -7.81 42.27 -23.29
N ILE A 69 -8.03 41.06 -23.79
CA ILE A 69 -9.37 40.53 -24.07
C ILE A 69 -9.65 39.34 -23.17
N MET A 70 -10.93 39.13 -22.87
CA MET A 70 -11.44 37.92 -22.27
C MET A 70 -12.10 37.08 -23.36
N LEU A 71 -11.70 35.82 -23.45
CA LEU A 71 -12.33 34.82 -24.31
C LEU A 71 -13.29 33.99 -23.46
N ALA A 72 -14.50 33.79 -23.97
CA ALA A 72 -15.51 32.92 -23.38
C ALA A 72 -15.99 31.94 -24.44
N MET A 73 -15.94 30.65 -24.12
CA MET A 73 -16.34 29.56 -25.00
C MET A 73 -16.88 28.40 -24.15
N PRO A 74 -17.74 27.53 -24.71
CA PRO A 74 -18.14 26.31 -24.03
C PRO A 74 -16.94 25.35 -23.86
N PRO A 75 -17.05 24.35 -22.97
CA PRO A 75 -16.02 23.33 -22.82
C PRO A 75 -15.65 22.69 -24.19
N PRO A 76 -14.36 22.41 -24.43
CA PRO A 76 -13.93 21.68 -25.62
C PRO A 76 -14.69 20.36 -25.75
N ARG A 77 -14.93 19.94 -27.00
CA ARG A 77 -15.57 18.64 -27.26
C ARG A 77 -14.65 17.52 -26.81
N LYS A 78 -15.24 16.43 -26.32
CA LYS A 78 -14.46 15.20 -26.11
C LYS A 78 -13.92 14.73 -27.47
N PRO A 79 -12.66 14.28 -27.55
CA PRO A 79 -12.13 13.68 -28.76
C PRO A 79 -13.04 12.55 -29.22
N LEU A 80 -13.39 12.52 -30.50
CA LEU A 80 -14.16 11.41 -31.11
C LEU A 80 -13.39 10.09 -31.10
N VAL A 81 -12.06 10.17 -31.01
CA VAL A 81 -11.15 9.04 -30.88
C VAL A 81 -10.28 9.33 -29.67
N GLU A 82 -10.47 8.60 -28.58
CA GLU A 82 -9.49 8.57 -27.49
C GLU A 82 -8.17 8.11 -28.09
N LYS A 83 -7.24 9.04 -28.33
CA LYS A 83 -5.88 8.68 -28.69
C LYS A 83 -5.34 7.87 -27.50
N PRO A 84 -4.89 6.63 -27.71
CA PRO A 84 -4.22 5.89 -26.65
C PRO A 84 -3.07 6.77 -26.14
N PHE A 85 -2.94 6.87 -24.81
CA PHE A 85 -1.87 7.59 -24.12
C PHE A 85 -0.44 7.18 -24.55
N TRP A 86 -0.33 6.14 -25.39
CA TRP A 86 0.92 5.53 -25.85
C TRP A 86 1.25 5.77 -27.33
N ASN A 87 0.37 6.45 -28.10
CA ASN A 87 0.69 6.80 -29.49
C ASN A 87 1.38 8.17 -29.52
N ASP A 88 2.62 8.18 -29.05
CA ASP A 88 3.56 9.25 -29.33
C ASP A 88 4.07 9.09 -30.77
N ASP A 89 3.55 9.94 -31.66
CA ASP A 89 4.20 10.31 -32.93
C ASP A 89 5.33 11.33 -32.69
N ASP A 90 5.73 11.50 -31.42
CA ASP A 90 6.96 12.17 -31.04
C ASP A 90 8.12 11.23 -31.40
N THR A 91 8.63 11.40 -32.61
CA THR A 91 9.94 10.90 -33.08
C THR A 91 11.09 11.56 -32.31
N LYS A 92 11.00 11.64 -30.98
CA LYS A 92 12.17 11.82 -30.13
C LYS A 92 12.81 10.45 -30.03
N SER A 93 13.92 10.26 -30.72
CA SER A 93 14.78 9.08 -30.50
C SER A 93 15.12 9.05 -29.02
N PHE A 94 14.48 8.14 -28.29
CA PHE A 94 14.77 7.92 -26.90
C PHE A 94 16.24 7.44 -26.83
N ASP A 95 17.10 8.24 -26.20
CA ASP A 95 18.51 7.93 -26.11
C ASP A 95 18.70 6.79 -25.10
N TYR A 96 18.91 5.59 -25.63
CA TYR A 96 19.18 4.40 -24.81
C TYR A 96 20.53 4.48 -24.08
N ALA A 97 21.41 5.42 -24.42
CA ALA A 97 22.68 5.60 -23.71
C ALA A 97 22.48 6.09 -22.26
N ASP A 98 21.43 6.86 -21.98
CA ASP A 98 21.10 7.32 -20.62
C ASP A 98 20.51 6.20 -19.73
N LEU A 99 20.00 5.12 -20.33
CA LEU A 99 19.53 3.94 -19.60
C LEU A 99 20.66 2.99 -19.19
N GLU A 100 21.84 3.08 -19.79
CA GLU A 100 22.95 2.14 -19.53
C GLU A 100 23.72 2.45 -18.23
N VAL A 101 23.53 3.60 -17.59
CA VAL A 101 24.41 4.05 -16.49
C VAL A 101 23.85 3.82 -15.08
N ILE A 102 22.56 3.51 -14.91
CA ILE A 102 22.04 3.06 -13.61
C ILE A 102 21.65 1.60 -13.72
N SER A 103 22.66 0.73 -13.91
CA SER A 103 22.48 -0.68 -13.61
C SER A 103 21.97 -0.78 -12.18
N THR A 104 20.69 -1.15 -12.01
CA THR A 104 20.01 -1.36 -10.73
C THR A 104 20.86 -2.15 -9.75
N HIS A 105 21.74 -3.02 -10.28
CA HIS A 105 22.72 -3.77 -9.52
C HIS A 105 23.71 -2.88 -8.75
N ASN A 106 24.31 -1.87 -9.38
CA ASN A 106 25.32 -1.01 -8.74
C ASN A 106 24.70 -0.17 -7.62
N HIS A 107 23.50 0.37 -7.84
CA HIS A 107 22.77 1.12 -6.83
C HIS A 107 22.38 0.25 -5.63
N VAL A 108 21.95 -0.99 -5.86
CA VAL A 108 21.65 -1.95 -4.78
C VAL A 108 22.90 -2.33 -3.99
N VAL A 109 24.04 -2.51 -4.65
CA VAL A 109 25.32 -2.79 -4.00
C VAL A 109 25.76 -1.60 -3.13
N GLU A 110 25.65 -0.38 -3.64
CA GLU A 110 26.01 0.83 -2.88
C GLU A 110 25.11 1.04 -1.66
N GLN A 111 23.78 0.87 -1.82
CA GLN A 111 22.84 0.92 -0.70
C GLN A 111 23.16 -0.14 0.36
N ARG A 112 23.54 -1.35 -0.07
CA ARG A 112 23.95 -2.42 0.83
C ARG A 112 25.22 -2.04 1.61
N VAL A 113 26.25 -1.53 0.93
CA VAL A 113 27.50 -1.12 1.59
C VAL A 113 27.25 0.00 2.59
N ALA A 114 26.41 0.97 2.24
CA ALA A 114 26.03 2.06 3.15
C ALA A 114 25.27 1.54 4.38
N PHE A 115 24.32 0.62 4.19
CA PHE A 115 23.56 0.02 5.29
C PHE A 115 24.45 -0.85 6.19
N ASP A 116 25.28 -1.71 5.60
CA ASP A 116 26.20 -2.56 6.34
C ASP A 116 27.21 -1.70 7.13
N LYS A 117 27.71 -0.61 6.54
CA LYS A 117 28.61 0.34 7.24
C LYS A 117 27.93 0.98 8.45
N ALA A 118 26.64 1.32 8.36
CA ALA A 118 25.90 1.93 9.45
C ALA A 118 25.52 0.94 10.56
N THR A 119 25.21 -0.31 10.20
CA THR A 119 24.66 -1.30 11.14
C THR A 119 25.69 -2.25 11.74
N LYS A 120 26.80 -2.50 11.04
CA LYS A 120 27.88 -3.39 11.50
C LYS A 120 28.44 -3.05 12.90
N PRO A 121 28.79 -1.79 13.25
CA PRO A 121 29.33 -1.51 14.60
C PRO A 121 28.31 -1.81 15.71
N HIS A 122 27.02 -1.58 15.45
CA HIS A 122 25.95 -1.89 16.40
C HIS A 122 25.72 -3.40 16.54
N ARG A 123 25.86 -4.14 15.44
CA ARG A 123 25.79 -5.61 15.45
C ARG A 123 26.94 -6.21 16.24
N GLU A 124 28.17 -5.71 16.04
CA GLU A 124 29.35 -6.16 16.79
C GLU A 124 29.20 -5.89 18.29
N ALA A 125 28.73 -4.71 18.68
CA ALA A 125 28.44 -4.38 20.08
C ALA A 125 27.37 -5.31 20.71
N LEU A 126 26.36 -5.71 19.94
CA LEU A 126 25.36 -6.69 20.40
C LEU A 126 25.94 -8.11 20.53
N LEU A 127 26.84 -8.51 19.62
CA LEU A 127 27.49 -9.82 19.67
C LEU A 127 28.48 -9.96 20.84
N GLU A 128 29.19 -8.89 21.16
CA GLU A 128 30.10 -8.81 22.30
C GLU A 128 29.33 -8.88 23.63
N LYS A 129 28.23 -8.13 23.71
CA LYS A 129 27.42 -8.09 24.92
C LYS A 129 26.61 -9.35 25.18
N TYR A 130 26.13 -10.01 24.12
CA TYR A 130 25.33 -11.23 24.22
C TYR A 130 26.05 -12.37 23.49
N PRO A 131 27.11 -12.95 24.10
CA PRO A 131 27.83 -14.07 23.52
C PRO A 131 26.96 -15.33 23.42
N ILE A 132 27.42 -16.31 22.65
CA ILE A 132 26.83 -17.66 22.68
C ILE A 132 27.07 -18.23 24.08
N ASP A 133 26.10 -18.97 24.61
CA ASP A 133 26.15 -19.54 25.98
C ASP A 133 26.11 -18.50 27.10
N ASN A 134 25.64 -17.28 26.80
CA ASN A 134 25.46 -16.24 27.81
C ASN A 134 24.47 -16.62 28.93
N ASN A 135 23.61 -17.62 28.71
CA ASN A 135 22.65 -18.07 29.70
C ASN A 135 22.74 -19.60 29.92
N PRO A 136 23.00 -20.07 31.15
CA PRO A 136 23.12 -21.50 31.45
C PRO A 136 21.83 -22.30 31.20
N MET A 137 20.67 -21.64 31.10
CA MET A 137 19.40 -22.30 30.78
C MET A 137 19.26 -22.68 29.30
N PHE A 138 20.06 -22.11 28.40
CA PHE A 138 19.96 -22.30 26.95
C PHE A 138 21.36 -22.46 26.31
N PRO A 139 21.97 -23.65 26.41
CA PRO A 139 23.25 -23.91 25.77
C PRO A 139 23.11 -23.85 24.24
N GLY A 140 24.15 -23.36 23.57
CA GLY A 140 24.24 -23.10 22.14
C GLY A 140 23.55 -21.82 21.66
N GLN A 141 22.93 -21.02 22.54
CA GLN A 141 22.09 -19.89 22.13
C GLN A 141 22.55 -18.55 22.70
N ARG A 142 22.32 -17.48 21.93
CA ARG A 142 22.46 -16.09 22.40
C ARG A 142 21.12 -15.65 22.97
N ILE A 143 21.06 -15.36 24.26
CA ILE A 143 19.80 -15.02 24.93
C ILE A 143 19.85 -13.59 25.45
N TRP A 144 18.83 -12.81 25.08
CA TRP A 144 18.50 -11.57 25.76
C TRP A 144 17.45 -11.84 26.84
N THR A 145 17.68 -11.28 28.03
CA THR A 145 16.78 -11.42 29.17
C THR A 145 16.19 -10.08 29.55
N ASN A 146 14.87 -10.02 29.65
CA ASN A 146 14.19 -8.86 30.18
C ASN A 146 14.00 -9.03 31.69
N SER A 147 14.86 -8.41 32.49
CA SER A 147 14.80 -8.48 33.96
C SER A 147 13.46 -8.00 34.54
N LYS A 148 12.77 -7.07 33.87
CA LYS A 148 11.48 -6.52 34.35
C LYS A 148 10.32 -7.47 34.15
N MET A 149 10.35 -8.26 33.09
CA MET A 149 9.25 -9.17 32.71
C MET A 149 9.59 -10.65 32.90
N ARG A 150 10.82 -10.96 33.32
CA ARG A 150 11.38 -12.31 33.44
C ARG A 150 11.15 -13.15 32.16
N THR A 151 11.35 -12.53 31.00
CA THR A 151 11.19 -13.18 29.69
C THR A 151 12.54 -13.37 29.00
N TYR A 152 12.66 -14.48 28.27
CA TYR A 152 13.86 -14.88 27.54
C TYR A 152 13.58 -14.81 26.04
N PHE A 153 14.51 -14.22 25.29
CA PHE A 153 14.42 -14.14 23.84
C PHE A 153 15.70 -14.65 23.21
N GLU A 154 15.56 -15.57 22.25
CA GLU A 154 16.67 -15.99 21.41
C GLU A 154 17.05 -14.85 20.48
N LEU A 155 18.33 -14.49 20.44
CA LEU A 155 18.92 -13.54 19.53
C LEU A 155 19.49 -14.28 18.31
N THR A 156 18.60 -14.62 17.38
CA THR A 156 18.99 -15.10 16.04
C THR A 156 19.64 -13.99 15.23
N GLU A 157 20.36 -14.34 14.16
CA GLU A 157 21.01 -13.35 13.28
C GLU A 157 20.04 -12.28 12.76
N LEU A 158 18.83 -12.70 12.39
CA LEU A 158 17.77 -11.78 11.95
C LEU A 158 17.43 -10.75 13.04
N LYS A 159 17.24 -11.20 14.29
CA LYS A 159 16.90 -10.33 15.42
C LYS A 159 18.04 -9.37 15.75
N LEU A 160 19.29 -9.83 15.64
CA LEU A 160 20.47 -8.99 15.80
C LEU A 160 20.55 -7.90 14.72
N ASN A 161 20.26 -8.23 13.46
CA ASN A 161 20.25 -7.26 12.37
C ASN A 161 19.13 -6.23 12.52
N VAL A 162 17.93 -6.68 12.91
CA VAL A 162 16.80 -5.78 13.22
C VAL A 162 17.17 -4.85 14.36
N TRP A 163 17.73 -5.37 15.45
CA TRP A 163 18.14 -4.55 16.58
C TRP A 163 19.27 -3.57 16.22
N ALA A 164 20.29 -4.01 15.48
CA ALA A 164 21.38 -3.16 14.99
C ALA A 164 20.87 -2.01 14.09
N SER A 165 19.89 -2.28 13.22
CA SER A 165 19.22 -1.24 12.41
C SER A 165 18.49 -0.22 13.27
N HIS A 166 17.78 -0.67 14.30
CA HIS A 166 17.08 0.23 15.22
C HIS A 166 18.03 1.03 16.12
N LEU A 167 19.21 0.49 16.45
CA LEU A 167 20.30 1.20 17.12
C LEU A 167 20.87 2.31 16.23
N ALA A 168 21.15 2.01 14.95
CA ALA A 168 21.62 2.99 13.97
C ALA A 168 20.64 4.16 13.79
N ARG A 169 19.33 3.90 13.96
CA ARG A 169 18.25 4.88 13.87
C ARG A 169 17.95 5.60 15.20
N GLY A 170 18.60 5.24 16.31
CA GLY A 170 18.35 5.81 17.63
C GLY A 170 16.99 5.45 18.25
N THR A 171 16.35 4.38 17.76
CA THR A 171 15.01 3.94 18.22
C THR A 171 15.04 2.76 19.20
N ALA A 172 16.22 2.21 19.45
CA ALA A 172 16.47 1.16 20.43
C ALA A 172 17.78 1.44 21.18
N THR A 173 18.03 0.72 22.27
CA THR A 173 19.28 0.79 23.04
C THR A 173 19.91 -0.58 23.16
N LEU A 174 21.16 -0.66 23.63
CA LEU A 174 21.87 -1.92 23.78
C LEU A 174 21.23 -2.84 24.85
N GLU A 175 20.44 -2.25 25.76
CA GLU A 175 19.68 -2.96 26.81
C GLU A 175 18.25 -3.29 26.38
N SER A 176 17.65 -2.44 25.54
CA SER A 176 16.24 -2.53 25.18
C SER A 176 16.10 -2.76 23.67
N PRO A 177 15.62 -3.95 23.26
CA PRO A 177 15.33 -4.21 21.86
C PRO A 177 14.18 -3.33 21.36
N PRO A 178 14.07 -3.16 20.03
CA PRO A 178 12.98 -2.41 19.43
C PRO A 178 11.62 -3.05 19.68
N ILE A 179 10.59 -2.20 19.82
CA ILE A 179 9.21 -2.64 19.91
C ILE A 179 8.78 -3.13 18.53
N GLY A 180 8.63 -4.44 18.37
CA GLY A 180 8.31 -5.05 17.08
C GLY A 180 7.91 -6.51 17.17
N PRO A 181 7.46 -7.11 16.06
CA PRO A 181 6.97 -8.48 16.02
C PRO A 181 8.03 -9.51 16.44
N HIS A 182 9.32 -9.19 16.27
CA HIS A 182 10.44 -10.08 16.60
C HIS A 182 10.78 -10.14 18.10
N PHE A 183 10.29 -9.18 18.89
CA PHE A 183 10.44 -9.12 20.35
C PHE A 183 9.07 -9.14 21.05
N ASN A 184 8.07 -9.78 20.42
CA ASN A 184 6.73 -9.88 20.97
C ASN A 184 6.60 -11.08 21.93
N HIS A 185 5.52 -11.10 22.72
CA HIS A 185 5.24 -12.16 23.68
C HIS A 185 5.13 -13.57 23.06
N LYS A 186 4.84 -13.68 21.76
CA LYS A 186 4.79 -14.97 21.05
C LYS A 186 6.18 -15.50 20.68
N ALA A 187 7.17 -14.62 20.54
CA ALA A 187 8.56 -14.94 20.21
C ALA A 187 9.44 -15.22 21.44
N ARG A 188 8.84 -15.32 22.64
CA ARG A 188 9.55 -15.66 23.88
C ARG A 188 9.91 -17.14 23.88
N ILE A 189 11.07 -17.48 24.42
CA ILE A 189 11.40 -18.86 24.74
C ILE A 189 10.74 -19.19 26.07
N THR A 190 9.90 -20.22 26.07
CA THR A 190 9.37 -20.81 27.31
C THR A 190 10.45 -21.69 27.92
N VAL A 191 10.85 -21.39 29.16
CA VAL A 191 11.70 -22.29 29.94
C VAL A 191 10.86 -23.52 30.24
N PHE A 192 11.05 -24.60 29.49
CA PHE A 192 10.68 -25.92 30.00
C PHE A 192 11.75 -26.31 31.01
N PRO A 193 11.40 -26.67 32.26
CA PRO A 193 12.36 -27.27 33.17
C PRO A 193 12.84 -28.55 32.50
N LYS A 194 14.07 -28.55 31.99
CA LYS A 194 14.73 -29.79 31.63
C LYS A 194 14.99 -30.49 32.96
N VAL A 195 14.15 -31.47 33.27
CA VAL A 195 14.45 -32.46 34.30
C VAL A 195 15.72 -33.16 33.82
N GLU A 196 16.86 -32.71 34.32
CA GLU A 196 18.03 -33.56 34.43
C GLU A 196 17.66 -34.70 35.38
N MET A 197 17.25 -35.82 34.79
CA MET A 197 17.41 -37.12 35.41
C MET A 197 17.95 -38.06 34.34
N THR A 198 19.26 -38.09 34.21
CA THR A 198 19.93 -39.35 33.88
C THR A 198 20.92 -39.59 34.99
N SER A 199 20.43 -40.34 35.97
CA SER A 199 21.15 -40.91 37.09
C SER A 199 22.35 -41.73 36.62
N GLU A 200 23.54 -41.42 37.13
CA GLU A 200 24.55 -42.42 37.50
C GLU A 200 23.90 -43.43 38.48
N PRO A 201 24.19 -44.76 38.46
CA PRO A 201 25.50 -45.32 38.90
C PRO A 201 25.82 -46.74 38.31
N PRO A 202 26.78 -47.56 38.83
CA PRO A 202 28.08 -47.30 39.43
C PRO A 202 29.26 -47.96 38.67
N ARG A 203 30.46 -47.53 39.05
CA ARG A 203 31.80 -48.07 38.78
C ARG A 203 31.93 -49.59 39.02
N GLY A 204 32.52 -50.33 38.07
CA GLY A 204 32.97 -51.71 38.25
C GLY A 204 33.88 -52.23 37.12
N THR A 205 35.20 -52.14 37.34
CA THR A 205 36.30 -52.97 36.77
C THR A 205 36.45 -53.14 35.25
N ALA A 206 37.51 -52.53 34.71
CA ALA A 206 38.24 -52.94 33.49
C ALA A 206 38.99 -54.29 33.75
N PRO A 207 39.60 -55.01 32.76
CA PRO A 207 40.44 -54.44 31.69
C PRO A 207 40.53 -55.20 30.31
N THR A 208 41.31 -54.61 29.37
CA THR A 208 42.32 -55.28 28.47
C THR A 208 42.03 -55.49 26.95
N VAL A 209 42.78 -54.72 26.11
CA VAL A 209 43.30 -54.84 24.69
C VAL A 209 42.37 -55.17 23.49
N ASP A 210 42.56 -54.78 22.23
CA ASP A 210 43.56 -54.02 21.41
C ASP A 210 42.86 -53.63 20.03
N PRO A 211 43.53 -52.96 19.05
CA PRO A 211 42.88 -52.11 18.02
C PRO A 211 42.78 -52.64 16.56
N ALA A 212 41.90 -51.95 15.77
CA ALA A 212 41.94 -51.65 14.31
C ALA A 212 41.67 -52.78 13.26
N PRO A 213 41.43 -52.51 11.95
CA PRO A 213 40.90 -51.32 11.22
C PRO A 213 39.87 -51.58 10.06
N LEU A 214 39.29 -50.48 9.55
CA LEU A 214 38.89 -50.15 8.13
C LEU A 214 37.61 -50.69 7.43
N THR A 215 37.03 -49.76 6.62
CA THR A 215 36.20 -49.92 5.39
C THR A 215 34.67 -49.81 5.62
N THR A 216 33.83 -48.93 5.02
CA THR A 216 33.85 -48.01 3.85
C THR A 216 32.71 -46.96 3.94
N ALA A 217 32.89 -45.83 3.22
CA ALA A 217 32.08 -44.57 3.10
C ALA A 217 30.73 -44.71 2.33
N PRO A 218 30.00 -43.65 1.82
CA PRO A 218 30.06 -42.18 1.98
C PRO A 218 28.66 -41.48 2.15
N ALA A 219 28.60 -40.14 1.97
CA ALA A 219 27.45 -39.22 1.78
C ALA A 219 26.82 -38.57 3.04
N ALA A 220 26.41 -37.30 3.05
CA ALA A 220 26.67 -36.12 2.24
C ALA A 220 26.21 -34.93 3.11
N SER A 221 26.87 -33.79 2.94
CA SER A 221 26.54 -32.52 3.57
C SER A 221 25.13 -32.05 3.21
N ALA A 222 24.40 -31.49 4.18
CA ALA A 222 23.35 -30.51 3.92
C ALA A 222 23.28 -29.54 5.10
N VAL A 223 24.28 -28.64 5.16
CA VAL A 223 24.12 -27.38 5.86
C VAL A 223 23.11 -26.60 5.03
N SER A 224 21.90 -26.36 5.55
CA SER A 224 20.95 -25.44 4.93
C SER A 224 21.54 -24.04 4.97
N SER A 225 22.34 -23.71 3.96
CA SER A 225 22.68 -22.35 3.61
C SER A 225 21.39 -21.69 3.12
N ALA A 226 20.70 -20.98 4.01
CA ALA A 226 19.75 -19.98 3.56
C ALA A 226 20.52 -19.01 2.67
N SER A 227 20.19 -19.02 1.37
CA SER A 227 20.86 -18.17 0.39
C SER A 227 20.83 -16.72 0.87
N PRO A 228 21.96 -15.98 0.84
CA PRO A 228 22.00 -14.58 1.26
C PRO A 228 21.03 -13.67 0.49
N MET A 229 20.54 -14.13 -0.67
CA MET A 229 19.49 -13.48 -1.47
C MET A 229 18.12 -13.44 -0.76
N THR A 230 17.77 -14.46 0.04
CA THR A 230 16.46 -14.52 0.70
C THR A 230 16.38 -13.54 1.87
N MET A 231 17.46 -13.43 2.66
CA MET A 231 17.53 -12.44 3.75
C MET A 231 17.54 -11.00 3.24
N MET A 232 18.06 -10.78 2.03
CA MET A 232 18.07 -9.48 1.37
C MET A 232 16.67 -9.08 0.89
N MET A 233 15.89 -10.01 0.34
CA MET A 233 14.53 -9.72 -0.11
C MET A 233 13.62 -9.35 1.06
N ASP A 234 13.77 -10.02 2.21
CA ASP A 234 13.04 -9.70 3.44
C ASP A 234 13.44 -8.33 4.01
N LEU A 235 14.73 -7.99 3.98
CA LEU A 235 15.21 -6.69 4.47
C LEU A 235 14.82 -5.53 3.56
N LEU A 236 14.81 -5.76 2.24
CA LEU A 236 14.40 -4.78 1.24
C LEU A 236 12.88 -4.57 1.28
N LEU A 237 12.10 -5.64 1.45
CA LEU A 237 10.66 -5.57 1.69
C LEU A 237 10.34 -4.83 2.99
N PHE A 238 11.13 -5.05 4.04
CA PHE A 238 10.99 -4.32 5.31
C PHE A 238 11.28 -2.82 5.15
N ASN A 239 12.35 -2.47 4.42
CA ASN A 239 12.70 -1.06 4.18
C ASN A 239 11.64 -0.35 3.31
N MET A 240 11.10 -1.07 2.31
CA MET A 240 10.01 -0.56 1.47
C MET A 240 8.73 -0.31 2.27
N ILE A 241 8.34 -1.25 3.14
CA ILE A 241 7.19 -1.11 4.04
C ILE A 241 7.38 0.09 4.98
N GLN A 242 8.59 0.28 5.49
CA GLN A 242 8.89 1.40 6.38
C GLN A 242 8.80 2.76 5.66
N GLN A 243 9.24 2.83 4.41
CA GLN A 243 9.15 4.05 3.60
C GLN A 243 7.69 4.41 3.27
N GLN A 244 6.86 3.41 3.00
CA GLN A 244 5.42 3.60 2.76
C GLN A 244 4.70 4.17 4.00
N GLN A 245 5.12 3.77 5.21
CA GLN A 245 4.51 4.27 6.46
C GLN A 245 4.87 5.73 6.77
N GLN A 246 5.98 6.25 6.25
CA GLN A 246 6.36 7.66 6.46
C GLN A 246 5.59 8.61 5.54
N GLN A 247 5.23 8.18 4.33
CA GLN A 247 4.45 9.00 3.38
C GLN A 247 2.99 9.20 3.82
N LEU A 248 2.40 8.27 4.56
CA LEU A 248 1.02 8.38 5.07
C LEU A 248 0.86 9.31 6.28
N ARG A 249 1.95 9.82 6.88
CA ARG A 249 1.90 10.70 8.07
C ARG A 249 1.99 12.20 7.78
N ALA A 250 2.19 12.61 6.54
CA ALA A 250 2.42 14.01 6.18
C ALA A 250 1.23 14.62 5.38
N VAL A 251 0.09 14.90 6.04
CA VAL A 251 -0.92 15.85 5.51
C VAL A 251 -1.54 16.66 6.67
N PRO A 252 -1.59 18.01 6.56
CA PRO A 252 -2.10 18.90 7.60
C PRO A 252 -3.64 19.02 7.57
N ALA A 253 -4.22 19.30 8.74
CA ALA A 253 -5.64 19.47 8.98
C ALA A 253 -6.16 20.87 8.58
N ILE A 254 -7.30 20.93 7.88
CA ILE A 254 -8.14 22.14 7.78
C ILE A 254 -9.62 21.76 7.94
N ALA A 255 -10.13 22.01 9.14
CA ALA A 255 -11.30 22.84 9.51
C ALA A 255 -12.56 22.93 8.60
N VAL A 256 -13.68 22.44 9.17
CA VAL A 256 -15.07 23.00 9.35
C VAL A 256 -15.84 23.47 8.08
N THR A 257 -17.15 23.35 7.84
CA THR A 257 -18.45 23.44 8.57
C THR A 257 -19.55 22.93 7.60
N ALA A 258 -20.65 22.26 7.99
CA ALA A 258 -22.01 22.85 8.14
C ALA A 258 -23.11 21.75 7.99
N PRO A 259 -24.39 22.01 8.36
CA PRO A 259 -25.30 21.01 8.97
C PRO A 259 -26.58 20.62 8.17
N VAL A 260 -27.24 19.52 8.62
CA VAL A 260 -28.70 19.13 8.62
C VAL A 260 -29.43 19.01 7.25
N THR A 261 -30.46 18.18 6.95
CA THR A 261 -31.52 17.44 7.68
C THR A 261 -32.22 16.45 6.71
N ALA A 262 -32.76 15.32 7.23
CA ALA A 262 -34.05 14.63 6.94
C ALA A 262 -34.47 14.26 5.48
N MET A 263 -35.19 13.17 5.16
CA MET A 263 -35.84 12.06 5.90
C MET A 263 -36.32 11.00 4.88
N SER A 264 -36.31 9.73 5.30
CA SER A 264 -37.29 8.63 5.11
C SER A 264 -38.05 8.42 3.78
N ALA A 265 -38.04 7.19 3.25
CA ALA A 265 -38.99 6.13 3.65
C ALA A 265 -38.90 4.85 2.76
N ILE A 266 -38.70 3.72 3.44
CA ILE A 266 -38.95 2.29 3.14
C ILE A 266 -40.49 2.14 2.86
N PRO A 267 -41.07 1.12 2.17
CA PRO A 267 -40.90 -0.30 2.52
C PRO A 267 -41.08 -1.46 1.49
N THR A 268 -40.24 -2.49 1.72
CA THR A 268 -40.58 -3.91 2.03
C THR A 268 -41.29 -4.78 0.99
N HIS A 269 -40.70 -5.94 0.63
CA HIS A 269 -41.24 -7.29 0.94
C HIS A 269 -40.35 -8.45 0.44
N VAL A 270 -40.09 -9.41 1.35
CA VAL A 270 -39.59 -10.80 1.20
C VAL A 270 -40.78 -11.78 1.43
N PRO A 271 -40.63 -13.13 1.52
CA PRO A 271 -39.55 -14.10 1.15
C PRO A 271 -40.12 -15.35 0.40
N THR A 272 -39.30 -16.40 0.11
CA THR A 272 -39.51 -17.79 0.60
C THR A 272 -38.51 -18.81 0.02
N THR A 273 -38.16 -19.76 0.89
CA THR A 273 -37.09 -20.78 1.01
C THR A 273 -37.36 -22.13 0.32
N ALA A 274 -36.31 -22.93 0.04
CA ALA A 274 -36.33 -24.41 0.16
C ALA A 274 -34.92 -25.06 0.16
N LEU A 275 -34.69 -25.96 1.13
CA LEU A 275 -33.51 -26.82 1.38
C LEU A 275 -33.66 -28.21 0.73
N HIS A 276 -32.55 -28.92 0.42
CA HIS A 276 -32.31 -30.38 0.63
C HIS A 276 -30.85 -30.79 0.25
N ALA A 277 -30.27 -31.77 0.94
CA ALA A 277 -28.89 -32.33 0.83
C ALA A 277 -28.94 -33.89 0.77
N PRO A 278 -27.83 -34.68 0.77
CA PRO A 278 -26.49 -34.57 0.15
C PRO A 278 -26.14 -35.83 -0.72
N THR A 279 -25.06 -35.81 -1.53
CA THR A 279 -24.43 -37.03 -2.08
C THR A 279 -22.91 -36.85 -2.24
N SER A 280 -22.17 -37.86 -1.79
CA SER A 280 -20.70 -37.90 -1.62
C SER A 280 -19.90 -37.96 -2.92
N ALA A 281 -18.81 -37.21 -2.99
CA ALA A 281 -17.72 -37.30 -3.98
C ALA A 281 -16.38 -36.90 -3.30
N PRO A 282 -15.21 -37.33 -3.81
CA PRO A 282 -13.94 -37.31 -3.08
C PRO A 282 -13.37 -35.89 -2.89
N GLN A 283 -12.76 -35.67 -1.72
CA GLN A 283 -12.24 -34.37 -1.27
C GLN A 283 -11.09 -33.87 -2.16
N SER A 284 -11.42 -32.94 -3.06
CA SER A 284 -10.49 -31.96 -3.65
C SER A 284 -10.12 -30.90 -2.60
N PRO A 285 -8.96 -30.22 -2.70
CA PRO A 285 -8.43 -29.34 -1.66
C PRO A 285 -9.51 -28.36 -1.23
N ALA A 286 -9.82 -28.35 0.07
CA ALA A 286 -10.95 -27.63 0.63
C ALA A 286 -11.02 -26.20 0.06
N LYS A 287 -11.97 -25.98 -0.85
CA LYS A 287 -12.42 -24.62 -1.16
C LYS A 287 -12.89 -24.07 0.18
N TYR A 288 -12.15 -23.14 0.75
CA TYR A 288 -12.57 -22.40 1.93
C TYR A 288 -13.96 -21.82 1.63
N GLN A 289 -15.00 -22.46 2.14
CA GLN A 289 -16.36 -21.93 2.08
C GLN A 289 -16.43 -20.90 3.20
N LEU A 290 -16.54 -19.63 2.82
CA LEU A 290 -16.88 -18.61 3.79
C LEU A 290 -18.26 -18.97 4.35
N PRO A 291 -18.46 -18.94 5.68
CA PRO A 291 -19.76 -19.10 6.28
C PRO A 291 -20.71 -18.06 5.70
N ASP A 292 -21.94 -18.46 5.40
CA ASP A 292 -23.01 -17.53 5.04
C ASP A 292 -23.35 -16.69 6.28
N VAL A 293 -22.85 -15.46 6.31
CA VAL A 293 -22.99 -14.54 7.45
C VAL A 293 -23.83 -13.37 6.98
N SER A 294 -24.92 -13.12 7.70
CA SER A 294 -25.77 -11.97 7.40
C SER A 294 -25.01 -10.66 7.59
N LEU A 295 -25.30 -9.68 6.72
CA LEU A 295 -24.74 -8.34 6.81
C LEU A 295 -24.95 -7.72 8.21
N VAL A 296 -26.10 -8.01 8.84
CA VAL A 296 -26.44 -7.54 10.19
C VAL A 296 -25.45 -8.07 11.24
N ALA A 297 -25.18 -9.38 11.24
CA ALA A 297 -24.26 -10.00 12.19
C ALA A 297 -22.82 -9.50 12.00
N PHE A 298 -22.42 -9.26 10.75
CA PHE A 298 -21.15 -8.61 10.43
C PHE A 298 -21.09 -7.17 10.99
N CYS A 299 -22.13 -6.37 10.78
CA CYS A 299 -22.17 -4.99 11.24
C CYS A 299 -22.14 -4.89 12.77
N GLU A 300 -22.87 -5.75 13.48
CA GLU A 300 -22.88 -5.81 14.94
C GLU A 300 -21.49 -6.14 15.49
N ARG A 301 -20.85 -7.18 14.95
CA ARG A 301 -19.57 -7.69 15.46
C ARG A 301 -18.40 -6.74 15.22
N TYR A 302 -18.40 -6.01 14.11
CA TYR A 302 -17.34 -5.03 13.79
C TYR A 302 -17.74 -3.58 14.10
N SER A 303 -18.85 -3.38 14.82
CA SER A 303 -19.35 -2.05 15.19
C SER A 303 -19.43 -1.10 13.99
N ILE A 304 -20.06 -1.56 12.91
CA ILE A 304 -20.36 -0.74 11.74
C ILE A 304 -21.64 0.03 12.07
N ASN A 305 -21.63 1.34 11.81
CA ASN A 305 -22.79 2.17 12.10
C ASN A 305 -23.96 1.85 11.14
N ALA A 306 -25.18 2.14 11.56
CA ALA A 306 -26.38 1.84 10.76
C ALA A 306 -26.39 2.52 9.38
N MET A 307 -25.83 3.72 9.25
CA MET A 307 -25.74 4.41 7.95
C MET A 307 -24.84 3.66 6.97
N ASP A 308 -23.68 3.18 7.41
CA ASP A 308 -22.74 2.43 6.59
C ASP A 308 -23.28 1.03 6.28
N GLN A 309 -24.08 0.45 7.18
CA GLN A 309 -24.84 -0.78 6.91
C GLN A 309 -25.83 -0.60 5.76
N GLU A 310 -26.66 0.47 5.77
CA GLU A 310 -27.60 0.76 4.67
C GLU A 310 -26.87 0.97 3.34
N ARG A 311 -25.71 1.64 3.37
CA ARG A 311 -24.87 1.83 2.18
C ARG A 311 -24.26 0.53 1.66
N LEU A 312 -23.88 -0.39 2.56
CA LEU A 312 -23.42 -1.72 2.19
C LEU A 312 -24.56 -2.55 1.57
N GLU A 313 -25.76 -2.48 2.14
CA GLU A 313 -26.94 -3.14 1.59
C GLU A 313 -27.27 -2.61 0.18
N LYS A 314 -27.15 -1.29 -0.04
CA LYS A 314 -27.31 -0.67 -1.36
C LYS A 314 -26.28 -1.16 -2.38
N LEU A 315 -25.07 -1.53 -1.95
CA LEU A 315 -24.04 -2.15 -2.80
C LEU A 315 -24.23 -3.66 -3.00
N GLU A 316 -25.30 -4.23 -2.45
CA GLU A 316 -25.52 -5.69 -2.41
C GLU A 316 -24.32 -6.44 -1.80
N PHE A 317 -23.59 -5.80 -0.89
CA PHE A 317 -22.37 -6.34 -0.30
C PHE A 317 -22.66 -7.55 0.59
N GLN A 318 -21.90 -8.63 0.38
CA GLN A 318 -21.87 -9.78 1.28
C GLN A 318 -20.53 -9.85 2.05
N PRO A 319 -20.55 -10.17 3.35
CA PRO A 319 -19.32 -10.36 4.13
C PRO A 319 -18.40 -11.40 3.47
N GLY A 320 -17.18 -11.00 3.15
CA GLY A 320 -16.22 -11.83 2.41
C GLY A 320 -16.00 -11.46 0.95
N ASP A 321 -16.84 -10.58 0.39
CA ASP A 321 -16.69 -10.10 -0.97
C ASP A 321 -15.40 -9.32 -1.18
N LYS A 322 -14.84 -9.39 -2.39
CA LYS A 322 -13.65 -8.64 -2.78
C LYS A 322 -14.00 -7.21 -3.16
N ILE A 323 -14.19 -6.37 -2.15
CA ILE A 323 -14.55 -4.95 -2.33
C ILE A 323 -13.35 -4.02 -2.55
N ASP A 324 -12.11 -4.53 -2.43
CA ASP A 324 -10.88 -3.73 -2.55
C ASP A 324 -10.72 -3.07 -3.94
N ASN A 325 -11.32 -3.67 -4.97
CA ASN A 325 -11.18 -3.25 -6.38
C ASN A 325 -12.46 -2.60 -6.96
N LEU A 326 -13.44 -2.26 -6.12
CA LEU A 326 -14.64 -1.55 -6.59
C LEU A 326 -14.28 -0.16 -7.12
N SER A 327 -14.94 0.24 -8.20
CA SER A 327 -14.70 1.54 -8.82
C SER A 327 -15.15 2.67 -7.90
N ASP A 328 -14.48 3.82 -7.98
CA ASP A 328 -14.87 5.01 -7.21
C ASP A 328 -16.31 5.42 -7.48
N ASP A 329 -16.83 5.24 -8.69
CA ASP A 329 -18.22 5.55 -9.00
C ASP A 329 -19.21 4.66 -8.23
N ASP A 330 -18.90 3.39 -8.01
CA ASP A 330 -19.79 2.45 -7.31
C ASP A 330 -19.86 2.75 -5.80
N TRP A 331 -18.72 2.80 -5.12
CA TRP A 331 -18.73 2.97 -3.66
C TRP A 331 -18.91 4.44 -3.24
N LYS A 332 -18.45 5.40 -4.04
CA LYS A 332 -18.51 6.83 -3.68
C LYS A 332 -19.76 7.51 -4.25
N THR A 333 -20.05 7.33 -5.54
CA THR A 333 -21.16 8.04 -6.20
C THR A 333 -22.48 7.30 -6.01
N PHE A 334 -22.49 5.98 -6.19
CA PHE A 334 -23.71 5.18 -6.06
C PHE A 334 -24.06 4.87 -4.60
N ALA A 335 -23.09 4.40 -3.80
CA ALA A 335 -23.33 4.07 -2.40
C ALA A 335 -23.14 5.24 -1.41
N GLY A 336 -22.45 6.31 -1.83
CA GLY A 336 -22.31 7.50 -1.00
C GLY A 336 -21.36 7.36 0.19
N PHE A 337 -20.41 6.41 0.13
CA PHE A 337 -19.37 6.32 1.15
C PHE A 337 -18.37 7.48 1.00
N THR A 338 -17.84 7.92 2.14
CA THR A 338 -16.64 8.75 2.17
C THR A 338 -15.40 7.87 2.00
N SER A 339 -14.29 8.42 1.51
CA SER A 339 -13.05 7.65 1.36
C SER A 339 -12.56 7.02 2.68
N LEU A 340 -12.83 7.65 3.82
CA LEU A 340 -12.44 7.13 5.12
C LEU A 340 -13.35 6.00 5.59
N SER A 341 -14.67 6.16 5.46
CA SER A 341 -15.62 5.11 5.83
C SER A 341 -15.44 3.87 4.94
N TRP A 342 -15.22 4.05 3.64
CA TRP A 342 -14.95 2.95 2.72
C TRP A 342 -13.69 2.14 3.08
N ARG A 343 -12.56 2.82 3.39
CA ARG A 343 -11.35 2.14 3.86
C ARG A 343 -11.58 1.36 5.16
N CYS A 344 -12.37 1.91 6.09
CA CYS A 344 -12.70 1.22 7.33
C CYS A 344 -13.53 -0.05 7.09
N ILE A 345 -14.48 -0.01 6.14
CA ILE A 345 -15.24 -1.19 5.73
C ILE A 345 -14.33 -2.25 5.11
N ILE A 346 -13.41 -1.85 4.21
CA ILE A 346 -12.41 -2.76 3.63
C ILE A 346 -11.61 -3.47 4.74
N GLU A 347 -11.08 -2.71 5.70
CA GLU A 347 -10.27 -3.27 6.80
C GLU A 347 -11.07 -4.25 7.67
N LYS A 348 -12.33 -3.94 7.96
CA LYS A 348 -13.25 -4.81 8.71
C LYS A 348 -13.58 -6.09 7.94
N ASN A 349 -13.83 -5.99 6.63
CA ASN A 349 -14.07 -7.15 5.77
C ASN A 349 -12.81 -8.05 5.66
N GLN A 350 -11.62 -7.46 5.53
CA GLN A 350 -10.37 -8.22 5.56
C GLN A 350 -10.13 -8.91 6.91
N THR A 351 -10.49 -8.23 8.00
CA THR A 351 -10.43 -8.82 9.36
C THR A 351 -11.42 -9.98 9.48
N PHE A 352 -12.64 -9.84 8.97
CA PHE A 352 -13.61 -10.93 8.87
C PHE A 352 -13.09 -12.14 8.11
N ILE A 353 -12.51 -11.94 6.93
CA ILE A 353 -11.92 -13.03 6.15
C ILE A 353 -10.82 -13.75 6.94
N ARG A 354 -10.02 -13.01 7.72
CA ARG A 354 -8.98 -13.57 8.59
C ARG A 354 -9.56 -14.35 9.77
N ASP A 355 -10.59 -13.81 10.41
CA ASP A 355 -11.26 -14.41 11.57
C ASP A 355 -12.02 -15.69 11.20
N VAL A 356 -12.63 -15.71 10.00
CA VAL A 356 -13.21 -16.91 9.41
C VAL A 356 -12.13 -17.95 9.10
N ARG A 357 -11.00 -17.57 8.49
CA ARG A 357 -9.89 -18.49 8.18
C ARG A 357 -9.25 -19.10 9.43
N SER A 358 -9.25 -18.36 10.54
CA SER A 358 -8.73 -18.82 11.82
C SER A 358 -9.76 -19.57 12.66
N SER A 359 -10.97 -19.81 12.13
CA SER A 359 -12.11 -20.44 12.82
C SER A 359 -12.56 -19.69 14.09
N VAL A 360 -12.15 -18.44 14.28
CA VAL A 360 -12.51 -17.61 15.44
C VAL A 360 -13.93 -17.06 15.31
N TRP A 361 -14.44 -16.92 14.09
CA TRP A 361 -15.80 -16.46 13.83
C TRP A 361 -16.89 -17.45 14.29
N ALA A 362 -16.69 -18.76 14.05
CA ALA A 362 -17.68 -19.80 14.32
C ALA A 362 -17.94 -20.06 15.81
N VAL A 363 -17.00 -19.67 16.69
CA VAL A 363 -17.10 -19.88 18.14
C VAL A 363 -18.04 -18.88 18.81
N ALA A 364 -18.40 -17.78 18.13
CA ALA A 364 -19.20 -16.70 18.72
C ALA A 364 -20.73 -16.85 18.56
N LEU A 365 -21.22 -17.83 17.79
CA LEU A 365 -22.66 -18.10 17.61
C LEU A 365 -23.22 -19.17 18.57
N ALA A 366 -22.41 -19.65 19.51
CA ALA A 366 -22.80 -20.63 20.52
C ALA A 366 -22.62 -20.07 21.94
N VAL A 367 -23.38 -19.02 22.28
CA VAL A 367 -23.68 -18.63 23.68
C VAL A 367 -25.14 -18.18 23.74
#